data_AF-A0A7S2F0I9-F1
#
_entry.id   AF-A0A7S2F0I9-F1
#
_cell.length_a   1.000
_cell.length_b   1.000
_cell.length_c   1.000
_cell.angle_alpha   90.00
_cell.angle_beta   90.00
_cell.angle_gamma   90.00
#
_symmetry.space_group_name_H-M   'P 1'
#
loop_
_entity.id
_entity.type
_entity.pdbx_description
1 polymer ?
#
loop_
_entity_poly.entity_id
_entity_poly.type
_entity_poly.pdbx_seq_one_letter_code
_entity_poly.pdbx_strand_id
1 'polypeptide(L)'
;AAIIMKSTSSLVDFDTPRQLLKSWKPKNKGGLKRDMLIWCVAFIFTLFCGVVYGIGLAVLISVVLIVADAAEPQAVELGRVEALGRRWRNKEDWPNAHTYPGIL
;
A
#
# COMPACT_ATOMS: atom_id res chain seq x y z
N ALA A 1 8.61 -35.89 2.75
CA ALA A 1 7.97 -34.71 3.37
C ALA A 1 8.94 -33.52 3.56
N ALA A 2 10.11 -33.73 4.18
CA ALA A 2 11.05 -32.64 4.50
C ALA A 2 11.56 -31.84 3.28
N ILE A 3 11.85 -32.50 2.16
CA ILE A 3 12.28 -31.82 0.92
C ILE A 3 11.19 -30.88 0.39
N ILE A 4 9.94 -31.34 0.40
CA ILE A 4 8.78 -30.55 -0.04
C ILE A 4 8.59 -29.37 0.89
N MET A 5 8.62 -29.56 2.22
CA MET A 5 8.49 -28.46 3.19
C MET A 5 9.59 -27.41 3.03
N LYS A 6 10.85 -27.82 2.85
CA LYS A 6 11.96 -26.88 2.64
C LYS A 6 11.79 -26.11 1.34
N SER A 7 11.31 -26.76 0.29
CA SER A 7 10.98 -26.10 -0.98
C SER A 7 9.81 -25.13 -0.84
N THR A 8 8.72 -25.51 -0.16
CA THR A 8 7.54 -24.65 0.04
C THR A 8 7.87 -23.45 0.92
N SER A 9 8.66 -23.63 1.99
CA SER A 9 9.08 -22.52 2.85
C SER A 9 9.95 -21.50 2.12
N SER A 10 10.64 -21.91 1.04
CA SER A 10 11.38 -20.99 0.17
C SER A 10 10.49 -20.30 -0.87
N LEU A 11 9.32 -20.88 -1.18
CA LEU A 11 8.39 -20.36 -2.16
C LEU A 11 7.43 -19.33 -1.55
N VAL A 12 7.05 -19.54 -0.28
CA VAL A 12 6.15 -18.65 0.44
C VAL A 12 6.94 -17.49 1.04
N ASP A 13 6.68 -16.29 0.55
CA ASP A 13 7.25 -15.07 1.13
C ASP A 13 6.48 -14.65 2.38
N PHE A 14 7.09 -14.88 3.55
CA PHE A 14 6.57 -14.45 4.84
C PHE A 14 7.12 -13.10 5.30
N ASP A 15 8.11 -12.53 4.61
CA ASP A 15 8.75 -11.29 5.02
C ASP A 15 7.86 -10.10 4.71
N THR A 16 7.20 -10.11 3.54
CA THR A 16 6.23 -9.08 3.13
C THR A 16 5.08 -8.91 4.14
N PRO A 17 4.27 -9.95 4.48
CA PRO A 17 3.18 -9.80 5.46
C PRO A 17 3.69 -9.42 6.86
N ARG A 18 4.88 -9.89 7.27
CA ARG A 18 5.49 -9.49 8.54
C ARG A 18 5.88 -8.02 8.56
N GLN A 19 6.44 -7.49 7.47
CA GLN A 19 6.76 -6.07 7.35
C GLN A 19 5.52 -5.20 7.31
N LEU A 20 4.44 -5.66 6.65
CA LEU A 20 3.14 -5.00 6.64
C LEU A 20 2.52 -4.94 8.04
N LEU A 21 2.59 -6.04 8.81
CA LEU A 21 2.14 -6.09 10.20
C LEU A 21 2.98 -5.21 11.12
N LYS A 22 4.31 -5.22 10.97
CA LYS A 22 5.23 -4.41 11.80
C LYS A 22 5.11 -2.92 11.51
N SER A 23 4.83 -2.55 10.26
CA SER A 23 4.60 -1.18 9.81
C SER A 23 3.18 -0.70 10.05
N TRP A 24 2.35 -1.48 10.75
CA TRP A 24 0.96 -1.16 11.06
C TRP A 24 0.89 0.00 12.08
N LYS A 25 1.11 1.22 11.59
CA LYS A 25 0.82 2.44 12.34
C LYS A 25 -0.64 2.85 12.09
N PRO A 26 -1.43 3.13 13.14
CA PRO A 26 -2.84 3.51 13.00
C PRO A 26 -3.02 4.74 12.10
N LYS A 27 -2.03 5.65 12.08
CA LYS A 27 -2.08 6.94 11.37
C LYS A 27 -1.71 6.91 9.88
N ASN A 28 -1.20 5.79 9.33
CA ASN A 28 -0.94 5.69 7.89
C ASN A 28 -2.26 5.40 7.15
N LYS A 29 -2.78 6.39 6.42
CA LYS A 29 -3.92 6.30 5.48
C LYS A 29 -3.46 5.81 4.09
N GLY A 30 -2.56 4.82 4.03
CA GLY A 30 -1.94 4.37 2.77
C GLY A 30 -2.45 3.02 2.29
N GLY A 31 -2.35 2.79 0.97
CA GLY A 31 -2.70 1.55 0.25
C GLY A 31 -2.15 0.27 0.88
N LEU A 32 -1.07 0.37 1.65
CA LEU A 32 -0.44 -0.72 2.39
C LEU A 32 -1.39 -1.52 3.32
N LYS A 33 -2.42 -0.87 3.90
CA LYS A 33 -3.44 -1.58 4.70
C LYS A 33 -4.42 -2.37 3.83
N ARG A 34 -4.75 -1.84 2.65
CA ARG A 34 -5.62 -2.49 1.67
C ARG A 34 -4.91 -3.71 1.09
N ASP A 35 -3.62 -3.60 0.80
CA ASP A 35 -2.83 -4.71 0.26
C ASP A 35 -2.78 -5.90 1.22
N MET A 36 -2.63 -5.65 2.52
CA MET A 36 -2.68 -6.71 3.54
C MET A 36 -4.05 -7.39 3.60
N LEU A 37 -5.15 -6.64 3.44
CA LEU A 37 -6.50 -7.19 3.38
C LEU A 37 -6.67 -8.06 2.13
N ILE A 38 -6.25 -7.58 0.96
CA ILE A 38 -6.33 -8.32 -0.31
C ILE A 38 -5.54 -9.63 -0.19
N TRP A 39 -4.35 -9.59 0.40
CA TRP A 39 -3.52 -10.77 0.61
C TRP A 39 -4.22 -11.82 1.49
N CYS A 40 -4.80 -11.41 2.61
CA CYS A 40 -5.58 -12.31 3.48
C CYS A 40 -6.81 -12.87 2.77
N VAL A 41 -7.57 -12.02 2.07
CA VAL A 41 -8.78 -12.45 1.34
C VAL A 41 -8.42 -13.43 0.23
N ALA A 42 -7.37 -13.15 -0.55
CA ALA A 42 -6.89 -14.03 -1.61
C ALA A 42 -6.45 -15.39 -1.04
N PHE A 43 -5.71 -15.41 0.06
CA PHE A 43 -5.29 -16.65 0.72
C PHE A 43 -6.48 -17.48 1.22
N ILE A 44 -7.42 -16.84 1.92
CA ILE A 44 -8.62 -17.51 2.44
C ILE A 44 -9.47 -18.05 1.28
N PHE A 45 -9.78 -17.23 0.27
CA PHE A 45 -10.61 -17.66 -0.85
C PHE A 45 -9.95 -18.75 -1.70
N THR A 46 -8.63 -18.70 -1.92
CA THR A 46 -7.92 -19.78 -2.63
C THR A 46 -7.95 -21.09 -1.85
N LEU A 47 -7.90 -21.04 -0.52
CA LEU A 47 -7.98 -22.24 0.33
C LEU A 47 -9.37 -22.89 0.33
N PHE A 48 -10.45 -22.09 0.34
CA PHE A 48 -11.82 -22.61 0.47
C PHE A 48 -12.57 -22.78 -0.86
N CYS A 49 -12.45 -21.83 -1.79
CA CYS A 49 -13.15 -21.87 -3.09
C CYS A 49 -12.28 -22.40 -4.23
N GLY A 50 -10.99 -22.63 -3.98
CA GLY A 50 -10.03 -23.10 -4.97
C GLY A 50 -9.27 -21.98 -5.69
N VAL A 51 -8.17 -22.37 -6.33
CA VAL A 51 -7.15 -21.45 -6.85
C VAL A 51 -7.70 -20.51 -7.92
N VAL A 52 -8.50 -21.01 -8.87
CA VAL A 52 -9.03 -20.19 -9.98
C VAL A 52 -9.96 -19.09 -9.48
N TYR A 53 -10.90 -19.43 -8.60
CA TYR A 53 -11.85 -18.46 -8.05
C TYR A 53 -11.18 -17.47 -7.11
N GLY A 54 -10.23 -17.93 -6.29
CA GLY A 54 -9.50 -17.06 -5.37
C GLY A 54 -8.63 -16.03 -6.11
N ILE A 55 -7.93 -16.44 -7.17
CA ILE A 55 -7.15 -15.51 -8.01
C ILE A 55 -8.09 -14.53 -8.73
N GLY A 56 -9.17 -15.02 -9.34
CA GLY A 56 -10.13 -14.16 -10.05
C GLY A 56 -10.73 -13.07 -9.15
N LEU A 57 -11.13 -13.43 -7.93
CA LEU A 57 -11.66 -12.47 -6.96
C LEU A 57 -10.59 -11.47 -6.50
N ALA A 58 -9.38 -11.94 -6.19
CA ALA A 58 -8.28 -11.07 -5.74
C ALA A 58 -7.91 -10.02 -6.79
N VAL A 59 -7.83 -10.42 -8.06
CA VAL A 59 -7.55 -9.52 -9.19
C VAL A 59 -8.67 -8.50 -9.34
N LEU A 60 -9.94 -8.93 -9.29
CA LEU A 60 -11.08 -8.02 -9.42
C LEU A 60 -11.07 -6.96 -8.32
N ILE A 61 -10.87 -7.36 -7.06
CA ILE A 61 -10.78 -6.42 -5.93
C ILE A 61 -9.60 -5.45 -6.11
N SER A 62 -8.44 -5.93 -6.54
CA SER A 62 -7.27 -5.08 -6.80
C SER A 62 -7.56 -4.00 -7.85
N VAL A 63 -8.20 -4.38 -8.97
CA VAL A 63 -8.57 -3.43 -10.03
C VAL A 63 -9.55 -2.37 -9.52
N VAL A 64 -10.60 -2.78 -8.80
CA VAL A 64 -11.58 -1.84 -8.23
C VAL A 64 -10.90 -0.84 -7.30
N LEU A 65 -9.96 -1.30 -6.47
CA LEU A 65 -9.24 -0.42 -5.55
C LEU A 65 -8.31 0.56 -6.28
N ILE A 66 -7.62 0.11 -7.33
CA ILE A 66 -6.79 1.00 -8.15
C ILE A 66 -7.65 2.09 -8.81
N VAL A 67 -8.81 1.72 -9.35
CA VAL A 67 -9.73 2.70 -9.95
C VAL A 67 -10.27 3.68 -8.91
N ALA A 68 -10.62 3.19 -7.72
CA ALA A 68 -11.06 4.07 -6.62
C ALA A 68 -9.96 5.04 -6.18
N ASP A 69 -8.70 4.59 -6.12
CA ASP A 69 -7.55 5.44 -5.78
C ASP A 69 -7.26 6.46 -6.89
N ALA A 70 -7.43 6.08 -8.16
CA ALA A 70 -7.25 6.96 -9.30
C ALA A 70 -8.34 8.04 -9.41
N ALA A 71 -9.55 7.79 -8.90
CA ALA A 71 -10.67 8.73 -8.94
C ALA A 71 -10.54 9.85 -7.89
N GLU A 72 -9.87 9.60 -6.77
CA GLU A 72 -9.59 10.58 -5.72
C GLU A 72 -8.07 10.74 -5.51
N PRO A 73 -7.35 11.31 -6.48
CA PRO A 73 -5.92 11.56 -6.31
C PRO A 73 -5.73 12.51 -5.11
N GLN A 74 -4.77 12.21 -4.25
CA GLN A 74 -4.43 13.07 -3.13
C GLN A 74 -3.89 14.41 -3.68
N ALA A 75 -4.75 15.42 -3.76
CA ALA A 75 -4.37 16.79 -4.02
C ALA A 75 -3.74 17.35 -2.75
N VAL A 76 -2.41 17.47 -2.75
CA VAL A 76 -1.63 17.90 -1.60
C VAL A 76 -1.09 19.31 -1.85
N GLU A 77 -1.28 20.21 -0.88
CA GLU A 77 -0.69 21.54 -0.94
C GLU A 77 0.85 21.46 -0.83
N LEU A 78 1.54 22.00 -1.82
CA LEU A 78 2.99 22.08 -1.83
C LEU A 78 3.45 23.42 -1.24
N GLY A 79 4.41 23.36 -0.33
CA GLY A 79 5.12 24.53 0.18
C GLY A 79 6.59 24.52 -0.23
N ARG A 80 7.19 25.71 -0.33
CA ARG A 80 8.62 25.84 -0.62
C ARG A 80 9.42 25.75 0.67
N VAL A 81 10.36 24.79 0.73
CA VAL A 81 11.24 24.61 1.90
C VAL A 81 12.59 25.28 1.61
N GLU A 82 12.87 26.40 2.26
CA GLU A 82 14.10 27.17 2.04
C GLU A 82 15.34 26.46 2.56
N ALA A 83 15.22 25.74 3.68
CA ALA A 83 16.29 24.95 4.30
C ALA A 83 16.85 23.81 3.41
N LEU A 84 16.12 23.41 2.36
CA LEU A 84 16.47 22.33 1.44
C LEU A 84 16.75 22.82 0.00
N GLY A 85 17.16 24.09 -0.15
CA GLY A 85 17.54 24.65 -1.45
C GLY A 85 16.35 24.97 -2.36
N ARG A 86 15.25 25.51 -1.79
CA ARG A 86 14.05 25.99 -2.50
C ARG A 86 13.27 24.89 -3.24
N ARG A 87 13.26 23.66 -2.73
CA ARG A 87 12.44 22.57 -3.28
C ARG A 87 11.00 22.66 -2.78
N TRP A 88 10.06 22.24 -3.63
CA TRP A 88 8.65 22.09 -3.28
C TRP A 88 8.43 20.75 -2.59
N ARG A 89 7.78 20.76 -1.43
CA ARG A 89 7.46 19.56 -0.63
C ARG A 89 6.07 19.68 -0.03
N ASN A 90 5.47 18.55 0.32
CA ASN A 90 4.20 18.50 1.03
C ASN A 90 4.28 19.34 2.32
N LYS A 91 3.35 20.28 2.48
CA LYS A 91 3.23 21.14 3.67
C LYS A 91 2.87 20.35 4.93
N GLU A 92 2.14 19.24 4.82
CA GLU A 92 1.77 18.40 5.96
C GLU A 92 2.98 17.70 6.59
N ASP A 93 3.96 17.31 5.76
CA ASP A 93 5.18 16.65 6.23
C ASP A 93 6.25 17.66 6.69
N TRP A 94 6.19 18.89 6.19
CA TRP A 94 7.17 19.94 6.45
C TRP A 94 6.48 21.23 6.93
N PRO A 95 6.27 21.41 8.25
CA PRO A 95 5.56 22.57 8.79
C PRO A 95 6.29 23.91 8.54
N ASN A 96 7.59 23.88 8.22
CA ASN A 96 8.40 25.06 7.91
C ASN A 96 8.32 25.46 6.41
N ALA A 97 7.44 24.85 5.63
CA ALA A 97 7.28 25.17 4.21
C ALA A 97 6.42 26.43 4.02
N HIS A 98 6.91 27.39 3.24
CA HIS A 98 6.18 28.62 2.95
C HIS A 98 5.35 28.50 1.66
N THR A 99 4.08 28.88 1.74
CA THR A 99 3.18 28.99 0.58
C THR A 99 3.08 30.46 0.15
N TYR A 100 3.15 30.73 -1.16
CA TYR A 100 3.02 32.09 -1.68
C TYR A 100 1.58 32.33 -2.15
N PRO A 101 0.86 33.31 -1.58
CA PRO A 101 -0.51 33.58 -1.98
C PRO A 101 -0.56 33.97 -3.48
N GLY A 102 -1.37 33.26 -4.26
CA GLY A 102 -1.49 33.44 -5.71
C GLY A 102 -0.67 32.47 -6.57
N ILE A 103 0.12 31.58 -5.96
CA ILE A 103 0.76 30.44 -6.63
C ILE A 103 0.20 29.19 -5.98
N LEU A 104 -0.59 28.43 -6.75
CA LEU A 104 -1.14 27.13 -6.35
C LEU A 104 -0.03 26.12 -6.05
#